data_AF-A0A2E3RKP9-F1
#
_entry.id   AF-A0A2E3RKP9-F1
#
_cell.length_a   1.000
_cell.length_b   1.000
_cell.length_c   1.000
_cell.angle_alpha   90.00
_cell.angle_beta   90.00
_cell.angle_gamma   90.00
#
_symmetry.space_group_name_H-M   'P 1'
#
loop_
_entity.id
_entity.type
_entity.pdbx_description
1 polymer ?
#
loop_
_entity_poly.entity_id
_entity_poly.type
_entity_poly.pdbx_seq_one_letter_code
_entity_poly.pdbx_strand_id
1 'polypeptide(L)'
;MKRILFNILIASSFIISNEIIEFKSANPFSFRDIITNLENQENQDVFGILRFPDNFDPNQKYPLIIGVAGSLDWSEHHFEYLEMYRNLGIATFELNSFKSRGVKSTVGSQTQVTTAMMILDLYNAFETLATHNNIDKKKCWINRLESRGSSNFIFRMETS
;
A
#
# COMPACT_ATOMS: atom_id res chain seq x y z
N MET A 1 36.19 47.22 -4.73
CA MET A 1 35.40 46.20 -5.46
C MET A 1 35.85 44.82 -4.99
N LYS A 2 35.03 44.10 -4.20
CA LYS A 2 35.27 42.69 -3.85
C LYS A 2 33.99 41.92 -4.19
N ARG A 3 34.05 41.10 -5.23
CA ARG A 3 32.99 40.14 -5.59
C ARG A 3 33.18 38.91 -4.69
N ILE A 4 32.26 38.71 -3.75
CA ILE A 4 32.20 37.48 -2.95
C ILE A 4 31.41 36.46 -3.78
N LEU A 5 32.09 35.39 -4.19
CA LEU A 5 31.48 34.26 -4.89
C LEU A 5 30.70 33.43 -3.86
N PHE A 6 29.39 33.33 -4.04
CA PHE A 6 28.52 32.48 -3.23
C PHE A 6 28.51 31.09 -3.85
N ASN A 7 29.25 30.15 -3.26
CA ASN A 7 29.19 28.74 -3.67
C ASN A 7 27.88 28.15 -3.11
N ILE A 8 26.92 27.88 -3.98
CA ILE A 8 25.71 27.11 -3.65
C ILE A 8 26.12 25.64 -3.57
N LEU A 9 26.14 25.08 -2.37
CA LEU A 9 26.27 23.66 -2.13
C LEU A 9 24.91 23.00 -2.46
N ILE A 10 24.77 22.45 -3.67
CA ILE A 10 23.59 21.63 -4.01
C ILE A 10 23.77 20.30 -3.29
N ALA A 11 23.09 20.14 -2.15
CA ALA A 11 22.88 18.82 -1.57
C ALA A 11 21.98 18.04 -2.54
N SER A 12 22.53 17.03 -3.21
CA SER A 12 21.72 16.06 -3.94
C SER A 12 20.95 15.24 -2.91
N SER A 13 19.71 15.63 -2.63
CA SER A 13 18.79 14.85 -1.84
C SER A 13 18.59 13.51 -2.56
N PHE A 14 19.13 12.43 -2.00
CA PHE A 14 18.72 11.09 -2.40
C PHE A 14 17.27 10.95 -1.95
N ILE A 15 16.32 11.13 -2.87
CA ILE A 15 14.90 10.98 -2.54
C ILE A 15 14.70 9.49 -2.24
N ILE A 16 14.36 9.20 -0.99
CA ILE A 16 14.03 7.84 -0.57
C ILE A 16 12.76 7.46 -1.33
N SER A 17 12.84 6.48 -2.22
CA SER A 17 11.72 6.05 -3.10
C SER A 17 10.60 5.29 -2.36
N ASN A 18 10.67 5.22 -1.03
CA ASN A 18 9.77 4.43 -0.20
C ASN A 18 9.22 5.27 0.96
N GLU A 19 7.92 5.19 1.19
CA GLU A 19 7.19 5.92 2.23
C GLU A 19 6.32 4.95 3.03
N ILE A 20 6.24 5.15 4.35
CA ILE A 20 5.26 4.45 5.18
C ILE A 20 4.01 5.30 5.21
N ILE A 21 2.89 4.75 4.75
CA ILE A 21 1.58 5.40 4.82
C ILE A 21 0.78 4.72 5.91
N GLU A 22 0.41 5.50 6.92
CA GLU A 22 -0.43 5.08 8.04
C GLU A 22 -1.85 5.62 7.85
N PHE A 23 -2.84 4.81 8.21
CA PHE A 23 -4.26 5.18 8.13
C PHE A 23 -5.07 4.43 9.18
N LYS A 24 -6.26 4.94 9.47
CA LYS A 24 -7.22 4.31 10.39
C LYS A 24 -8.10 3.31 9.64
N SER A 25 -8.32 2.16 10.28
CA SER A 25 -9.24 1.11 9.86
C SER A 25 -9.96 0.56 11.09
N ALA A 26 -10.51 -0.64 11.00
CA ALA A 26 -11.17 -1.32 12.12
C ALA A 26 -11.01 -2.85 12.05
N ASN A 27 -11.67 -3.57 12.96
CA ASN A 27 -11.59 -5.03 13.09
C ASN A 27 -12.94 -5.76 12.87
N PRO A 28 -13.66 -5.52 11.74
CA PRO A 28 -14.91 -6.23 11.46
C PRO A 28 -14.65 -7.73 11.25
N PHE A 29 -15.45 -8.58 11.88
CA PHE A 29 -15.32 -10.03 11.69
C PHE A 29 -15.85 -10.46 10.32
N SER A 30 -16.96 -9.85 9.88
CA SER A 30 -17.66 -10.18 8.64
C SER A 30 -17.95 -8.96 7.76
N PHE A 31 -18.30 -9.19 6.49
CA PHE A 31 -18.75 -8.12 5.59
C PHE A 31 -20.04 -7.44 6.07
N ARG A 32 -20.92 -8.16 6.79
CA ARG A 32 -22.10 -7.56 7.40
C ARG A 32 -21.69 -6.47 8.38
N ASP A 33 -20.65 -6.70 9.18
CA ASP A 33 -20.19 -5.73 10.17
C ASP A 33 -19.69 -4.44 9.51
N ILE A 34 -19.02 -4.55 8.35
CA ILE A 34 -18.63 -3.39 7.53
C ILE A 34 -19.87 -2.58 7.09
N ILE A 35 -20.95 -3.26 6.70
CA ILE A 35 -22.13 -2.60 6.15
C ILE A 35 -23.02 -2.00 7.25
N THR A 36 -23.21 -2.72 8.37
CA THR A 36 -24.26 -2.40 9.34
C THR A 36 -23.74 -1.88 10.67
N ASN A 37 -22.45 -2.04 10.97
CA ASN A 37 -21.93 -1.78 12.31
C ASN A 37 -20.48 -1.26 12.33
N LEU A 38 -20.02 -0.64 11.24
CA LEU A 38 -18.64 -0.18 11.11
C LEU A 38 -18.31 0.95 12.09
N GLU A 39 -19.24 1.88 12.29
CA GLU A 39 -19.07 3.05 13.17
C GLU A 39 -18.87 2.68 14.65
N ASN A 40 -19.32 1.49 15.05
CA ASN A 40 -19.18 0.98 16.41
C ASN A 40 -17.98 0.04 16.59
N GLN A 41 -17.18 -0.17 15.54
CA GLN A 41 -15.96 -0.97 15.66
C GLN A 41 -14.83 -0.16 16.31
N GLU A 42 -13.95 -0.83 17.04
CA GLU A 42 -12.74 -0.20 17.56
C GLU A 42 -11.79 0.18 16.41
N ASN A 43 -11.19 1.37 16.53
CA ASN A 43 -10.19 1.85 15.58
C ASN A 43 -8.95 0.96 15.61
N GLN A 44 -8.46 0.63 14.42
CA GLN A 44 -7.22 -0.09 14.20
C GLN A 44 -6.26 0.76 13.38
N ASP A 45 -5.05 0.97 13.89
CA ASP A 45 -3.97 1.56 13.11
C ASP A 45 -3.44 0.54 12.11
N VAL A 46 -3.37 0.95 10.84
CA VAL A 46 -2.87 0.12 9.75
C VAL A 46 -1.84 0.92 8.96
N PHE A 47 -0.81 0.24 8.49
CA PHE A 47 0.18 0.84 7.62
C PHE A 47 0.42 0.00 6.37
N GLY A 48 1.06 0.62 5.39
CA GLY A 48 1.69 -0.06 4.27
C GLY A 48 2.87 0.73 3.74
N ILE A 49 3.59 0.12 2.81
CA ILE A 49 4.80 0.72 2.23
C ILE A 49 4.50 1.13 0.79
N LEU A 50 4.44 2.44 0.56
CA LEU A 50 4.38 3.01 -0.77
C LEU A 50 5.78 3.06 -1.36
N ARG A 51 5.93 2.56 -2.58
CA ARG A 51 7.20 2.54 -3.30
C ARG A 51 7.02 3.05 -4.72
N PHE A 52 7.87 3.96 -5.14
CA PHE A 52 7.87 4.51 -6.49
C PHE A 52 8.90 3.81 -7.40
N PRO A 53 8.78 3.94 -8.73
CA PRO A 53 9.85 3.57 -9.66
C PRO A 53 11.19 4.25 -9.32
N ASP A 54 12.30 3.61 -9.66
CA ASP A 54 13.66 4.11 -9.35
C ASP A 54 13.94 5.49 -9.96
N ASN A 55 13.28 5.83 -11.06
CA ASN A 55 13.33 7.14 -11.71
C ASN A 55 12.23 8.09 -11.22
N PHE A 56 11.92 8.05 -9.92
CA PHE A 56 10.89 8.90 -9.32
C PHE A 56 11.11 10.40 -9.62
N ASP A 57 10.05 11.05 -10.12
CA ASP A 57 9.95 12.49 -10.31
C ASP A 57 8.82 13.04 -9.40
N PRO A 58 9.13 13.92 -8.43
CA PRO A 58 8.14 14.50 -7.55
C PRO A 58 7.10 15.38 -8.26
N ASN A 59 7.32 15.75 -9.52
CA ASN A 59 6.36 16.50 -10.34
C ASN A 59 5.44 15.61 -11.17
N GLN A 60 5.65 14.30 -11.16
CA GLN A 60 4.86 13.32 -11.89
C GLN A 60 3.86 12.60 -10.99
N LYS A 61 2.71 12.23 -11.55
CA LYS A 61 1.76 11.28 -10.96
C LYS A 61 1.94 9.90 -11.57
N TYR A 62 1.94 8.88 -10.71
CA TYR A 62 2.15 7.50 -11.10
C TYR A 62 0.84 6.70 -11.00
N PRO A 63 0.59 5.77 -11.93
CA PRO A 63 -0.38 4.71 -11.68
C PRO A 63 0.04 3.90 -10.45
N LEU A 64 -0.93 3.28 -9.78
CA LEU A 64 -0.71 2.57 -8.52
C LEU A 64 -1.24 1.14 -8.59
N ILE A 65 -0.46 0.19 -8.08
CA ILE A 65 -0.93 -1.15 -7.71
C ILE A 65 -0.85 -1.31 -6.20
N ILE A 66 -2.01 -1.53 -5.57
CA ILE A 66 -2.09 -1.93 -4.17
C ILE A 66 -2.01 -3.46 -4.11
N GLY A 67 -0.89 -3.97 -3.59
CA GLY A 67 -0.72 -5.39 -3.35
C GLY A 67 -1.34 -5.79 -2.02
N VAL A 68 -2.11 -6.88 -2.05
CA VAL A 68 -2.75 -7.47 -0.87
C VAL A 68 -2.27 -8.92 -0.75
N ALA A 69 -1.60 -9.24 0.36
CA ALA A 69 -1.14 -10.60 0.61
C ALA A 69 -2.31 -11.58 0.80
N GLY A 70 -2.08 -12.84 0.42
CA GLY A 70 -2.96 -13.96 0.77
C GLY A 70 -2.98 -14.24 2.28
N SER A 71 -3.67 -15.31 2.68
CA SER A 71 -3.89 -15.66 4.09
C SER A 71 -2.64 -16.06 4.90
N LEU A 72 -1.47 -16.15 4.24
CA LEU A 72 -0.18 -16.51 4.87
C LEU A 72 0.77 -15.30 5.04
N ASP A 73 0.29 -14.08 4.80
CA ASP A 73 1.08 -12.85 4.76
C ASP A 73 2.09 -12.82 3.58
N TRP A 74 2.91 -11.76 3.51
CA TRP A 74 3.88 -11.51 2.45
C TRP A 74 5.02 -12.54 2.41
N SER A 75 5.35 -13.04 1.22
CA SER A 75 6.51 -13.88 0.92
C SER A 75 7.37 -13.31 -0.20
N GLU A 76 8.61 -13.80 -0.33
CA GLU A 76 9.61 -13.28 -1.28
C GLU A 76 9.07 -13.06 -2.70
N HIS A 77 8.33 -14.03 -3.24
CA HIS A 77 7.78 -13.95 -4.60
C HIS A 77 6.72 -12.86 -4.79
N HIS A 78 6.09 -12.39 -3.72
CA HIS A 78 5.17 -11.25 -3.80
C HIS A 78 5.94 -9.96 -4.06
N PHE A 79 7.12 -9.81 -3.47
CA PHE A 79 7.97 -8.64 -3.67
C PHE A 79 8.54 -8.59 -5.10
N GLU A 80 8.83 -9.75 -5.70
CA GLU A 80 9.21 -9.86 -7.12
C GLU A 80 8.13 -9.25 -8.04
N TYR A 81 6.84 -9.50 -7.77
CA TYR A 81 5.75 -8.88 -8.54
C TYR A 81 5.67 -7.37 -8.33
N LEU A 82 5.80 -6.89 -7.09
CA LEU A 82 5.78 -5.45 -6.84
C LEU A 82 6.96 -4.74 -7.51
N GLU A 83 8.14 -5.36 -7.49
CA GLU A 83 9.32 -4.85 -8.19
C GLU A 83 9.13 -4.81 -9.70
N MET A 84 8.59 -5.88 -10.29
CA MET A 84 8.25 -5.90 -11.70
C MET A 84 7.34 -4.72 -12.08
N TYR A 85 6.32 -4.40 -11.29
CA TYR A 85 5.46 -3.25 -11.57
C TYR A 85 6.21 -1.91 -11.51
N ARG A 86 7.10 -1.73 -10.53
CA ARG A 86 7.94 -0.53 -10.43
C ARG A 86 8.88 -0.38 -11.62
N ASN A 87 9.45 -1.48 -12.10
CA ASN A 87 10.27 -1.50 -13.32
C ASN A 87 9.48 -1.13 -14.58
N LEU A 88 8.16 -1.26 -14.56
CA LEU A 88 7.25 -0.82 -15.61
C LEU A 88 6.73 0.62 -15.41
N GLY A 89 7.25 1.36 -14.43
CA GLY A 89 6.85 2.74 -14.15
C GLY A 89 5.56 2.88 -13.33
N ILE A 90 5.17 1.83 -12.59
CA ILE A 90 3.96 1.81 -11.75
C ILE A 90 4.36 1.85 -10.27
N ALA A 91 3.79 2.78 -9.51
CA ALA A 91 3.98 2.80 -8.06
C ALA A 91 3.29 1.60 -7.42
N THR A 92 3.83 1.10 -6.32
CA THR A 92 3.26 -0.05 -5.60
C THR A 92 3.03 0.26 -4.14
N PHE A 93 1.92 -0.22 -3.59
CA PHE A 93 1.64 -0.16 -2.16
C PHE A 93 1.56 -1.56 -1.57
N GLU A 94 2.46 -1.86 -0.63
CA GLU A 94 2.47 -3.11 0.12
C GLU A 94 1.57 -2.97 1.37
N LEU A 95 0.31 -3.41 1.27
CA LEU A 95 -0.63 -3.35 2.39
C LEU A 95 -0.23 -4.36 3.48
N ASN A 96 -0.03 -3.89 4.72
CA ASN A 96 0.49 -4.69 5.83
C ASN A 96 -0.58 -4.97 6.91
N SER A 97 -1.72 -5.56 6.55
CA SER A 97 -2.84 -5.85 7.46
C SER A 97 -2.47 -6.77 8.64
N PHE A 98 -1.64 -7.78 8.41
CA PHE A 98 -1.20 -8.73 9.46
C PHE A 98 -0.23 -8.08 10.44
N LYS A 99 0.84 -7.46 9.92
CA LYS A 99 1.85 -6.78 10.75
C LYS A 99 1.25 -5.65 11.57
N SER A 100 0.28 -4.91 11.01
CA SER A 100 -0.44 -3.83 11.72
C SER A 100 -1.19 -4.34 12.96
N ARG A 101 -1.58 -5.62 12.98
CA ARG A 101 -2.27 -6.28 14.11
C ARG A 101 -1.33 -7.13 14.96
N GLY A 102 0.00 -7.02 14.77
CA GLY A 102 1.00 -7.79 15.51
C GLY A 102 0.99 -9.30 15.23
N VAL A 103 0.30 -9.74 14.17
CA VAL A 103 0.17 -11.15 13.83
C VAL A 103 1.44 -11.63 13.13
N LYS A 104 2.18 -12.55 13.77
CA LYS A 104 3.32 -13.25 13.15
C LYS A 104 2.82 -14.59 12.63
N SER A 105 2.93 -14.81 11.32
CA SER A 105 2.49 -16.01 10.60
C SER A 105 3.02 -17.29 11.27
N THR A 106 2.23 -17.85 12.16
CA THR A 106 2.42 -19.16 12.77
C THR A 106 1.12 -19.92 12.51
N VAL A 107 1.25 -21.19 12.12
CA VAL A 107 0.23 -22.05 11.48
C VAL A 107 -0.99 -22.38 12.39
N GLY A 108 -1.30 -21.55 13.39
CA GLY A 108 -2.50 -21.63 14.25
C GLY A 108 -3.29 -20.32 14.37
N SER A 109 -2.93 -19.25 13.66
CA SER A 109 -3.50 -17.89 13.81
C SER A 109 -4.43 -17.45 12.66
N GLN A 110 -4.85 -18.36 11.79
CA GLN A 110 -5.68 -18.08 10.59
C GLN A 110 -7.05 -17.43 10.88
N THR A 111 -7.41 -17.24 12.15
CA THR A 111 -8.61 -16.51 12.59
C THR A 111 -8.35 -15.05 13.01
N GLN A 112 -7.09 -14.57 13.02
CA GLN A 112 -6.74 -13.26 13.60
C GLN A 112 -6.94 -12.07 12.64
N VAL A 113 -6.83 -12.28 11.33
CA VAL A 113 -7.10 -11.25 10.31
C VAL A 113 -8.07 -11.81 9.30
N THR A 114 -9.31 -11.33 9.33
CA THR A 114 -10.36 -11.82 8.43
C THR A 114 -10.26 -11.14 7.06
N THR A 115 -10.85 -11.76 6.04
CA THR A 115 -11.01 -11.12 4.73
C THR A 115 -11.78 -9.81 4.82
N ALA A 116 -12.74 -9.70 5.74
CA ALA A 116 -13.48 -8.45 5.97
C ALA A 116 -12.55 -7.33 6.45
N MET A 117 -11.64 -7.62 7.39
CA MET A 117 -10.61 -6.67 7.82
C MET A 117 -9.71 -6.25 6.67
N MET A 118 -9.21 -7.20 5.88
CA MET A 118 -8.32 -6.89 4.74
C MET A 118 -9.00 -6.04 3.66
N ILE A 119 -10.29 -6.29 3.38
CA ILE A 119 -11.05 -5.50 2.41
C ILE A 119 -11.30 -4.08 2.93
N LEU A 120 -11.60 -3.92 4.23
CA LEU A 120 -11.74 -2.61 4.83
C LEU A 120 -10.40 -1.84 4.81
N ASP A 121 -9.30 -2.50 5.20
CA ASP A 121 -7.96 -1.92 5.16
C ASP A 121 -7.59 -1.46 3.74
N LEU A 122 -7.91 -2.29 2.75
CA LEU A 122 -7.67 -1.99 1.33
C LEU A 122 -8.44 -0.75 0.87
N TYR A 123 -9.71 -0.63 1.24
CA TYR A 123 -10.53 0.53 0.90
C TYR A 123 -9.98 1.80 1.55
N ASN A 124 -9.66 1.76 2.85
CA ASN A 124 -9.11 2.90 3.57
C ASN A 124 -7.71 3.30 3.06
N ALA A 125 -6.88 2.32 2.68
CA ALA A 125 -5.61 2.56 2.01
C ALA A 125 -5.81 3.28 0.67
N PHE A 126 -6.77 2.82 -0.15
CA PHE A 126 -7.09 3.47 -1.42
C PHE A 126 -7.54 4.91 -1.24
N GLU A 127 -8.47 5.18 -0.32
CA GLU A 127 -8.94 6.54 -0.02
C GLU A 127 -7.78 7.45 0.41
N THR A 128 -6.89 6.95 1.28
CA THR A 128 -5.70 7.68 1.72
C THR A 128 -4.76 7.98 0.55
N LEU A 129 -4.41 6.96 -0.24
CA LEU A 129 -3.49 7.08 -1.38
C LEU A 129 -4.06 7.91 -2.54
N ALA A 130 -5.39 7.95 -2.70
CA ALA A 130 -6.05 8.77 -3.71
C ALA A 130 -5.85 10.28 -3.49
N THR A 131 -5.48 10.68 -2.27
CA THR A 131 -5.13 12.08 -1.93
C THR A 131 -3.64 12.38 -2.10
N HIS A 132 -2.79 11.37 -2.33
CA HIS A 132 -1.35 11.54 -2.42
C HIS A 132 -0.94 12.32 -3.69
N ASN A 133 -0.03 13.30 -3.53
CA ASN A 133 0.34 14.22 -4.61
C ASN A 133 0.91 13.50 -5.85
N ASN A 134 1.65 12.42 -5.66
CA ASN A 134 2.30 11.65 -6.72
C ASN A 134 1.51 10.43 -7.19
N ILE A 135 0.26 10.25 -6.76
CA ILE A 135 -0.59 9.14 -7.21
C ILE A 135 -1.66 9.64 -8.18
N ASP A 136 -1.81 8.95 -9.31
CA ASP A 136 -2.92 9.12 -10.22
C ASP A 136 -4.11 8.26 -9.75
N LYS A 137 -4.99 8.87 -8.95
CA LYS A 137 -6.19 8.19 -8.41
C LYS A 137 -7.12 7.57 -9.45
N LYS A 138 -7.01 7.96 -10.73
CA LYS A 138 -7.81 7.38 -11.83
C LYS A 138 -7.20 6.08 -12.37
N LYS A 139 -5.98 5.75 -11.95
CA LYS A 139 -5.17 4.62 -12.41
C LYS A 139 -4.65 3.84 -11.20
N CYS A 140 -5.59 3.36 -10.38
CA CYS A 140 -5.30 2.51 -9.25
C CYS A 140 -5.88 1.12 -9.48
N TRP A 141 -5.08 0.09 -9.22
CA TRP A 141 -5.47 -1.30 -9.28
C TRP A 141 -5.12 -2.03 -8.00
N ILE A 142 -5.85 -3.10 -7.73
CA ILE A 142 -5.56 -4.04 -6.65
C ILE A 142 -4.97 -5.28 -7.29
N ASN A 143 -3.92 -5.83 -6.71
CA ASN A 143 -3.46 -7.18 -7.04
C ASN A 143 -3.44 -8.04 -5.78
N ARG A 144 -4.27 -9.09 -5.76
CA ARG A 144 -4.25 -10.09 -4.69
C ARG A 144 -3.16 -11.12 -4.99
N LEU A 145 -2.15 -11.16 -4.13
CA LEU A 145 -0.95 -11.96 -4.31
C LEU A 145 -1.05 -13.24 -3.48
N GLU A 146 -1.34 -14.35 -4.16
CA GLU A 146 -1.49 -15.68 -3.56
C GLU A 146 -0.15 -16.45 -3.55
N SER A 147 -0.19 -17.72 -3.12
CA SER A 147 0.96 -18.62 -3.20
C SER A 147 1.39 -18.88 -4.66
N ARG A 148 2.67 -19.24 -4.87
CA ARG A 148 3.22 -19.57 -6.19
C ARG A 148 2.34 -20.64 -6.89
N GLY A 149 1.96 -20.37 -8.14
CA GLY A 149 1.11 -21.26 -8.95
C GLY A 149 -0.40 -20.97 -8.88
N SER A 150 -0.82 -20.04 -8.02
CA SER A 150 -2.21 -19.58 -7.94
C SER A 150 -2.48 -18.44 -8.93
N SER A 151 -3.74 -18.28 -9.35
CA SER A 151 -4.14 -17.15 -10.20
C SER A 151 -4.11 -15.83 -9.43
N ASN A 152 -3.41 -14.83 -9.97
CA ASN A 152 -3.49 -13.46 -9.49
C ASN A 152 -4.71 -12.77 -10.10
N PHE A 153 -5.45 -12.00 -9.30
CA PHE A 153 -6.58 -11.21 -9.76
C PHE A 153 -6.23 -9.73 -9.65
N ILE A 154 -6.41 -9.02 -10.78
CA ILE A 154 -6.23 -7.57 -10.83
C ILE A 154 -7.58 -6.90 -11.04
N PHE A 155 -7.95 -6.02 -10.11
CA PHE A 155 -9.18 -5.23 -10.18
C PHE A 155 -8.83 -3.75 -10.28
N ARG A 156 -9.60 -2.99 -11.06
CA ARG A 156 -9.48 -1.52 -11.10
C ARG A 156 -10.32 -0.92 -9.97
N MET A 157 -9.75 0.04 -9.25
CA MET A 157 -10.49 0.89 -8.32
C MET A 157 -11.02 2.11 -9.06
N GLU A 158 -12.29 2.41 -8.85
CA GLU A 158 -12.93 3.59 -9.40
C GLU A 158 -13.49 4.42 -8.25
N THR A 159 -13.32 5.75 -8.35
CA THR A 159 -14.02 6.70 -7.48
C THR A 159 -15.25 7.18 -8.26
N SER A 160 -16.36 7.35 -7.56
CA SER A 160 -17.59 7.94 -8.11
C SER A 160 -17.43 9.41 -8.46
#